data_AF-A0A5S6QHW4-F1
#
_entry.id   AF-A0A5S6QHW4-F1
#
_cell.length_a   1.000
_cell.length_b   1.000
_cell.length_c   1.000
_cell.angle_alpha   90.00
_cell.angle_beta   90.00
_cell.angle_gamma   90.00
#
_symmetry.space_group_name_H-M   'P 1'
#
loop_
_entity.id
_entity.type
_entity.pdbx_description
1 polymer ?
#
loop_
_entity_poly.entity_id
_entity_poly.type
_entity_poly.pdbx_seq_one_letter_code
_entity_poly.pdbx_strand_id
1 'polypeptide(L)'
;MKSFIFATYLILAIIPTVFKAQAEGYVAQNACDNDSKCVGLKNEYENEADLVTKSEKREKYTACVKLCNMMARAQRWAVQNGGR
;
A
#
# COMPACT_ATOMS: atom_id res chain seq x y z
N MET A 1 -31.95 4.41 -28.09
CA MET A 1 -31.90 3.88 -26.70
C MET A 1 -31.07 2.59 -26.57
N LYS A 2 -30.01 2.39 -27.38
CA LYS A 2 -29.18 1.15 -27.35
C LYS A 2 -27.73 1.39 -26.92
N SER A 3 -27.27 2.65 -26.97
CA SER A 3 -25.88 3.03 -26.62
C SER A 3 -25.66 3.28 -25.12
N PHE A 4 -26.72 3.55 -24.35
CA PHE A 4 -26.59 3.84 -22.91
C PHE A 4 -26.30 2.59 -22.07
N ILE A 5 -26.75 1.42 -22.55
CA ILE A 5 -26.58 0.14 -21.88
C ILE A 5 -25.13 -0.37 -22.00
N PHE A 6 -24.41 -0.01 -23.07
CA PHE A 6 -23.04 -0.47 -23.26
C PHE A 6 -22.05 0.20 -22.27
N ALA A 7 -22.28 1.47 -21.95
CA ALA A 7 -21.45 2.22 -21.00
C ALA A 7 -21.60 1.70 -19.57
N THR A 8 -22.80 1.25 -19.16
CA THR A 8 -23.03 0.74 -17.81
C THR A 8 -22.33 -0.61 -17.57
N TYR A 9 -22.28 -1.49 -18.56
CA TYR A 9 -21.53 -2.76 -18.44
C TYR A 9 -20.02 -2.56 -18.40
N LEU A 10 -19.48 -1.58 -19.13
CA LEU A 10 -18.04 -1.27 -19.10
C LEU A 10 -17.60 -0.80 -17.71
N ILE A 11 -18.43 0.00 -17.02
CA ILE A 11 -18.12 0.50 -15.68
C ILE A 11 -18.19 -0.62 -14.64
N LEU A 12 -19.19 -1.51 -14.73
CA LEU A 12 -19.34 -2.68 -13.82
C LEU A 12 -18.16 -3.66 -13.90
N ALA A 13 -17.52 -3.81 -15.06
CA ALA A 13 -16.36 -4.70 -15.22
C ALA A 13 -15.07 -4.14 -14.60
N ILE A 14 -14.93 -2.81 -14.51
CA ILE A 14 -13.71 -2.17 -14.00
C ILE A 14 -13.70 -2.17 -12.46
N ILE A 15 -14.84 -1.94 -11.83
CA ILE A 15 -14.98 -1.85 -10.37
C ILE A 15 -14.26 -3.00 -9.62
N PRO A 16 -14.52 -4.29 -9.89
CA PRO A 16 -13.89 -5.37 -9.11
C PRO A 16 -12.37 -5.43 -9.26
N THR A 17 -11.81 -5.00 -10.40
CA THR A 17 -10.35 -4.97 -10.61
C THR A 17 -9.66 -3.92 -9.74
N VAL A 18 -10.27 -2.74 -9.57
CA VAL A 18 -9.71 -1.66 -8.74
C VAL A 18 -9.80 -1.99 -7.25
N PHE A 19 -10.86 -2.66 -6.81
CA PHE A 19 -11.00 -3.12 -5.42
C PHE A 19 -10.00 -4.22 -5.06
N LYS A 20 -9.72 -5.15 -5.98
CA LYS A 20 -8.73 -6.21 -5.76
C LYS A 20 -7.31 -5.64 -5.61
N ALA A 21 -6.95 -4.66 -6.45
CA ALA A 21 -5.67 -3.97 -6.39
C ALA A 21 -5.48 -3.18 -5.08
N GLN A 22 -6.54 -2.55 -4.56
CA GLN A 22 -6.47 -1.86 -3.27
C GLN A 22 -6.38 -2.85 -2.10
N ALA A 23 -7.19 -3.92 -2.09
CA ALA A 23 -7.18 -4.91 -1.02
C ALA A 23 -5.80 -5.58 -0.84
N GLU A 24 -5.12 -5.93 -1.93
CA GLU A 24 -3.75 -6.46 -1.87
C GLU A 24 -2.73 -5.43 -1.37
N GLY A 25 -2.97 -4.14 -1.66
CA GLY A 25 -2.19 -3.01 -1.15
C GLY A 25 -2.37 -2.83 0.36
N TYR A 26 -3.60 -2.92 0.88
CA TYR A 26 -3.90 -2.80 2.32
C TYR A 26 -3.30 -3.92 3.16
N VAL A 27 -3.33 -5.17 2.66
CA VAL A 27 -2.72 -6.31 3.37
C VAL A 27 -1.18 -6.20 3.38
N ALA A 28 -0.57 -5.72 2.29
CA ALA A 28 0.86 -5.46 2.24
C ALA A 28 1.27 -4.33 3.20
N GLN A 29 0.46 -3.27 3.25
CA GLN A 29 0.70 -2.12 4.10
C GLN A 29 0.61 -2.48 5.58
N ASN A 30 -0.39 -3.28 5.98
CA ASN A 30 -0.52 -3.74 7.37
C ASN A 30 0.62 -4.70 7.78
N ALA A 31 1.14 -5.52 6.87
CA ALA A 31 2.33 -6.33 7.14
C ALA A 31 3.59 -5.46 7.33
N CYS A 32 3.73 -4.41 6.52
CA CYS A 32 4.84 -3.46 6.61
C CYS A 32 4.75 -2.52 7.82
N ASP A 33 3.55 -2.19 8.27
CA ASP A 33 3.32 -1.45 9.51
C ASP A 33 3.72 -2.24 10.75
N ASN A 34 3.71 -3.57 10.66
CA ASN A 34 4.14 -4.49 11.71
C ASN A 34 5.59 -5.00 11.50
N ASP A 35 6.30 -4.52 10.47
CA ASP A 35 7.71 -4.85 10.29
C ASP A 35 8.54 -4.19 11.41
N SER A 36 9.41 -4.97 12.05
CA SER A 36 10.18 -4.52 13.22
C SER A 36 11.01 -3.27 12.95
N LYS A 37 11.41 -3.02 11.69
CA LYS A 37 12.14 -1.81 11.29
C LYS A 37 11.24 -0.58 11.22
N CYS A 38 9.96 -0.74 10.89
CA CYS A 38 9.01 0.37 10.79
C CYS A 38 8.26 0.63 12.10
N VAL A 39 8.08 -0.39 12.95
CA VAL A 39 7.45 -0.24 14.28
C VAL A 39 8.23 0.71 15.19
N GLY A 40 9.56 0.66 15.18
CA GLY A 40 10.40 1.60 15.94
C GLY A 40 10.13 3.06 15.54
N LEU A 41 10.14 3.33 14.23
CA LEU A 41 9.85 4.66 13.68
C LEU A 41 8.41 5.10 13.94
N LYS A 42 7.45 4.17 13.92
CA LYS A 42 6.06 4.43 14.26
C LYS A 42 5.94 4.87 15.73
N ASN A 43 6.56 4.14 16.64
CA ASN A 43 6.57 4.50 18.06
C ASN A 43 7.25 5.85 18.28
N GLU A 44 8.36 6.13 17.62
CA GLU A 44 9.03 7.43 17.70
C GLU A 44 8.14 8.58 17.20
N TYR A 45 7.39 8.37 16.12
CA TYR A 45 6.41 9.33 15.58
C TYR A 45 5.20 9.52 16.50
N GLU A 46 4.64 8.43 17.04
CA GLU A 46 3.44 8.48 17.89
C GLU A 46 3.73 9.10 19.26
N ASN A 47 4.94 8.89 19.79
CA ASN A 47 5.38 9.47 21.06
C ASN A 47 5.99 10.87 20.94
N GLU A 48 6.17 11.41 19.72
CA GLU A 48 6.69 12.76 19.55
C GLU A 48 5.62 13.81 19.86
N ALA A 49 5.92 14.69 20.81
CA ALA A 49 5.04 15.76 21.25
C ALA A 49 5.17 17.01 20.37
N ASP A 50 6.38 17.25 19.83
CA ASP A 50 6.65 18.41 18.98
C ASP A 50 6.10 18.19 17.56
N LEU A 51 5.24 19.08 17.08
CA LEU A 51 4.56 18.92 15.78
C LEU A 51 5.53 18.97 14.58
N VAL A 52 6.63 19.72 14.68
CA VAL A 52 7.63 19.84 13.61
C VAL A 52 8.42 18.54 13.50
N THR A 53 8.97 18.08 14.62
CA THR A 53 9.73 16.84 14.73
C THR A 53 8.85 15.62 14.43
N LYS A 54 7.58 15.67 14.81
CA LYS A 54 6.59 14.63 14.50
C LYS A 54 6.38 14.48 13.00
N SER A 55 6.40 15.58 12.25
CA SER A 55 6.27 15.54 10.79
C SER A 55 7.48 14.89 10.12
N GLU A 56 8.71 15.20 10.57
CA GLU A 56 9.93 14.56 10.07
C GLU A 56 9.97 13.06 10.40
N LYS A 57 9.57 12.69 11.62
CA LYS A 57 9.45 11.28 12.03
C LYS A 57 8.37 10.53 11.24
N ARG A 58 7.25 11.20 10.95
CA ARG A 58 6.19 10.66 10.08
C ARG A 58 6.70 10.41 8.67
N GLU A 59 7.53 11.29 8.11
CA GLU A 59 8.15 11.08 6.80
C GLU A 59 9.08 9.87 6.80
N LYS A 60 9.92 9.72 7.84
CA LYS A 60 10.78 8.54 8.01
C LYS A 60 9.97 7.24 8.10
N TYR A 61 8.92 7.21 8.91
CA TYR A 61 8.01 6.08 9.01
C TYR A 61 7.32 5.78 7.66
N THR A 62 6.81 6.80 6.98
CA THR A 62 6.16 6.65 5.67
C THR A 62 7.13 6.11 4.62
N ALA A 63 8.38 6.56 4.62
CA ALA A 63 9.43 6.04 3.75
C ALA A 63 9.74 4.57 4.05
N CYS A 64 9.79 4.18 5.33
CA CYS A 64 9.98 2.78 5.75
C CYS A 64 8.87 1.87 5.20
N VAL A 65 7.61 2.25 5.42
CA VAL A 65 6.44 1.48 4.94
C VAL A 65 6.44 1.39 3.41
N LYS A 66 6.77 2.49 2.71
CA LYS A 66 6.87 2.51 1.26
C LYS A 66 7.97 1.58 0.74
N LEU A 67 9.14 1.58 1.37
CA LEU A 67 10.25 0.69 1.01
C LEU A 67 9.88 -0.78 1.21
N CYS A 68 9.27 -1.11 2.35
CA CYS A 68 8.78 -2.46 2.62
C CYS A 68 7.75 -2.92 1.59
N ASN A 69 6.80 -2.05 1.23
CA ASN A 69 5.82 -2.34 0.19
C ASN A 69 6.47 -2.58 -1.19
N MET A 70 7.52 -1.82 -1.53
CA MET A 70 8.28 -2.06 -2.76
C MET A 70 9.00 -3.41 -2.74
N MET A 71 9.62 -3.79 -1.62
CA MET A 71 10.27 -5.10 -1.47
C MET A 71 9.27 -6.24 -1.55
N ALA A 72 8.14 -6.15 -0.86
CA ALA A 72 7.08 -7.14 -0.93
C ALA A 72 6.51 -7.27 -2.35
N ARG A 73 6.33 -6.16 -3.05
CA ARG A 73 5.90 -6.16 -4.46
C ARG A 73 6.96 -6.76 -5.38
N ALA A 74 8.24 -6.47 -5.16
CA ALA A 74 9.34 -7.03 -5.92
C ALA A 74 9.47 -8.55 -5.69
N GLN A 75 9.30 -9.03 -4.45
CA GLN A 75 9.25 -10.45 -4.15
C GLN A 75 8.08 -11.15 -4.83
N ARG A 76 6.87 -10.59 -4.78
CA ARG A 76 5.71 -11.14 -5.50
C ARG A 76 5.96 -11.18 -7.01
N TRP A 77 6.54 -10.10 -7.56
CA TRP A 77 6.92 -10.05 -8.97
C TRP A 77 7.98 -11.10 -9.32
N ALA A 78 9.01 -11.27 -8.49
CA ALA A 78 10.05 -12.29 -8.67
C ALA A 78 9.50 -13.72 -8.56
N VAL A 79 8.54 -13.98 -7.67
CA VAL A 79 7.86 -15.29 -7.61
C VAL A 79 7.02 -15.54 -8.86
N GLN A 80 6.32 -14.51 -9.36
CA GLN A 80 5.48 -14.63 -10.56
C GLN A 80 6.28 -14.69 -11.87
N ASN A 81 7.47 -14.07 -11.93
CA ASN A 81 8.25 -13.92 -13.17
C ASN A 81 9.60 -14.65 -13.15
N GLY A 82 10.10 -15.06 -11.98
CA GLY A 82 11.39 -15.72 -11.77
C GLY A 82 11.29 -17.18 -11.33
N GLY A 83 10.07 -17.72 -11.18
CA GLY A 83 9.83 -19.16 -11.05
C GLY A 83 9.70 -19.84 -12.42
N ARG A 84 10.81 -19.92 -13.16
CA ARG A 84 10.99 -20.86 -14.28
C ARG A 84 12.19 -21.73 -14.02
#